data_AF-A0A7C0WRI2-F1
#
_entry.id   AF-A0A7C0WRI2-F1
#
_cell.length_a   1.000
_cell.length_b   1.000
_cell.length_c   1.000
_cell.angle_alpha   90.00
_cell.angle_beta   90.00
_cell.angle_gamma   90.00
#
_symmetry.space_group_name_H-M   'P 1'
#
loop_
_entity.id
_entity.type
_entity.pdbx_description
1 polymer ?
#
loop_
_entity_poly.entity_id
_entity_poly.type
_entity_poly.pdbx_seq_one_letter_code
_entity_poly.pdbx_strand_id
1 'polypeptide(L)'
;VMILDYMVLSPRGKRTFRASLFRGIPFALLSAAAAYLAMLGQYRGSLMAPLTPVIILRNLLQLPGIVLFYVGKTLWPFGMSPLYPIEPMGRVDYIIFSWIFSAAVVSVFWFFRKHLPALITGLTVFILLLLPVGGMVRVGAQVLADRFSYLPTIPVIFALCVLAIMMVKYAGRFKWLVVSGLILWITILGISTISYITIWDDPVAVTRRAYDRYPGSRIIRLMMLRTYNSSAAGLIESGQFDRAIMEVGRAISIQPDFPDSYQIYAYALERLGRKEQAEEARRKGNEIKRELGERYFNQGLFYAKLEDYHRAEELFRETLIYNEVRVEAYYNLAIIYQKWGDFSAAAAELRKAIAIYPDQPILRRQLDNIIRTQAVNLPDKECE
;
A
#
# COMPACT_ATOMS: atom_id res chain seq x y z
N VAL A 1 9.33 14.95 20.00
CA VAL A 1 9.54 15.86 21.15
C VAL A 1 10.53 15.30 22.17
N MET A 2 10.30 14.12 22.77
CA MET A 2 11.23 13.54 23.77
C MET A 2 12.69 13.40 23.31
N ILE A 3 12.91 12.90 22.09
CA ILE A 3 14.27 12.66 21.57
C ILE A 3 15.01 13.98 21.36
N LEU A 4 14.33 14.99 20.83
CA LEU A 4 14.85 16.36 20.68
C LEU A 4 15.17 17.00 22.04
N ASP A 5 14.28 16.83 23.02
CA ASP A 5 14.46 17.41 24.36
C ASP A 5 15.62 16.75 25.12
N TYR A 6 15.84 15.45 24.95
CA TYR A 6 16.93 14.72 25.59
C TYR A 6 18.28 14.88 24.89
N MET A 7 18.33 14.77 23.55
CA MET A 7 19.59 14.71 22.79
C MET A 7 20.09 16.08 22.31
N VAL A 8 19.21 17.07 22.15
CA VAL A 8 19.55 18.37 21.53
C VAL A 8 19.37 19.54 22.49
N LEU A 9 18.23 19.61 23.20
CA LEU A 9 17.86 20.79 24.01
C LEU A 9 18.28 20.70 25.48
N SER A 10 18.66 19.52 25.97
CA SER A 10 19.18 19.35 27.33
C SER A 10 20.60 19.93 27.40
N PRO A 11 20.84 20.98 28.20
CA PRO A 11 22.20 21.41 28.49
C PRO A 11 22.94 20.24 29.13
N ARG A 12 24.06 19.82 28.51
CA ARG A 12 24.90 18.70 28.92
C ARG A 12 24.93 18.56 30.45
N GLY A 13 24.21 17.57 31.00
CA GLY A 13 24.31 17.16 32.40
C GLY A 13 23.18 17.55 33.36
N LYS A 14 22.16 18.35 33.00
CA LYS A 14 21.13 18.79 33.98
C LYS A 14 19.79 18.03 33.98
N ARG A 15 19.46 17.25 32.94
CA ARG A 15 18.16 16.52 32.88
C ARG A 15 18.35 15.00 32.80
N THR A 16 17.67 14.28 33.69
CA THR A 16 17.64 12.81 33.68
C THR A 16 16.69 12.31 32.59
N PHE A 17 17.05 11.21 31.92
CA PHE A 17 16.22 10.55 30.91
C PHE A 17 14.80 10.25 31.42
N ARG A 18 14.67 9.88 32.70
CA ARG A 18 13.39 9.65 33.39
C ARG A 18 12.48 10.88 33.39
N ALA A 19 13.01 12.07 33.67
CA ALA A 19 12.20 13.29 33.71
C ALA A 19 11.63 13.66 32.31
N SER A 20 12.43 13.46 31.26
CA SER A 20 11.97 13.64 29.88
C SER A 20 10.92 12.59 29.48
N LEU A 21 11.06 11.34 29.94
CA LEU A 21 10.08 10.27 29.73
C LEU A 21 8.73 10.62 30.33
N PHE A 22 8.70 11.04 31.60
CA PHE A 22 7.46 11.42 32.28
C PHE A 22 6.71 12.56 31.57
N ARG A 23 7.42 13.58 31.09
CA ARG A 23 6.81 14.67 30.30
C ARG A 23 6.29 14.21 28.94
N GLY A 24 6.85 13.13 28.40
CA GLY A 24 6.42 12.54 27.14
C GLY A 24 5.16 11.70 27.24
N ILE A 25 4.81 11.19 28.44
CA ILE A 25 3.67 10.29 28.63
C ILE A 25 2.36 10.86 28.08
N PRO A 26 1.95 12.11 28.39
CA PRO A 26 0.70 12.66 27.85
C PRO A 26 0.66 12.68 26.31
N PHE A 27 1.79 13.05 25.68
CA PHE A 27 1.90 13.07 24.21
C PHE A 27 1.91 11.67 23.61
N ALA A 28 2.54 10.71 24.29
CA ALA A 28 2.56 9.31 23.88
C ALA A 28 1.16 8.69 23.97
N LEU A 29 0.43 8.95 25.05
CA LEU A 29 -0.96 8.52 25.21
C LEU A 29 -1.88 9.14 24.16
N LEU A 30 -1.75 10.44 23.91
CA LEU A 30 -2.54 11.13 22.90
C LEU A 30 -2.23 10.62 21.48
N SER A 31 -0.96 10.33 21.20
CA SER A 31 -0.53 9.73 19.94
C SER A 31 -1.03 8.29 19.79
N ALA A 32 -1.03 7.50 20.87
CA ALA A 32 -1.59 6.15 20.89
C ALA A 32 -3.10 6.15 20.69
N ALA A 33 -3.83 7.07 21.33
CA ALA A 33 -5.26 7.25 21.13
C ALA A 33 -5.59 7.66 19.68
N ALA A 34 -4.84 8.61 19.11
CA ALA A 34 -4.99 9.01 17.72
C ALA A 34 -4.67 7.85 16.75
N ALA A 35 -3.61 7.09 17.02
CA ALA A 35 -3.27 5.91 16.23
C ALA A 35 -4.37 4.84 16.29
N TYR A 36 -4.91 4.57 17.48
CA TYR A 36 -6.02 3.63 17.66
C TYR A 36 -7.26 4.06 16.89
N LEU A 37 -7.67 5.33 16.99
CA LEU A 37 -8.81 5.86 16.23
C LEU A 37 -8.58 5.78 14.71
N ALA A 38 -7.36 6.07 14.25
CA ALA A 38 -7.00 5.93 12.83
C ALA A 38 -7.07 4.48 12.36
N MET A 39 -6.56 3.53 13.16
CA MET A 39 -6.65 2.10 12.85
C MET A 39 -8.10 1.61 12.83
N LEU A 40 -8.92 2.05 13.79
CA LEU A 40 -10.34 1.71 13.84
C LEU A 40 -11.10 2.23 12.60
N GLY A 41 -10.81 3.47 12.18
CA GLY A 41 -11.39 4.04 10.96
C GLY A 41 -11.02 3.26 9.70
N GLN A 42 -9.76 2.85 9.57
CA GLN A 42 -9.28 2.07 8.43
C GLN A 42 -9.81 0.63 8.43
N TYR A 43 -9.92 0.01 9.60
CA TYR A 43 -10.49 -1.33 9.77
C TYR A 43 -11.96 -1.34 9.34
N ARG A 44 -12.75 -0.35 9.79
CA ARG A 44 -14.16 -0.20 9.37
C ARG A 44 -14.31 0.11 7.89
N GLY A 45 -13.33 0.76 7.28
CA GLY A 45 -13.30 1.03 5.84
C GLY A 45 -12.82 -0.13 4.97
N SER A 46 -12.52 -1.31 5.55
CA SER A 46 -11.94 -2.46 4.83
C SER A 46 -10.63 -2.15 4.09
N LEU A 47 -9.90 -1.11 4.50
CA LEU A 47 -8.65 -0.68 3.87
C LEU A 47 -7.40 -1.36 4.48
N MET A 48 -7.58 -2.10 5.57
CA MET A 48 -6.51 -2.86 6.20
C MET A 48 -6.39 -4.24 5.57
N ALA A 49 -5.21 -4.52 5.01
CA ALA A 49 -4.86 -5.87 4.59
C ALA A 49 -4.46 -6.73 5.81
N PRO A 50 -4.76 -8.03 5.81
CA PRO A 50 -4.42 -8.92 6.91
C PRO A 50 -2.90 -8.93 7.16
N LEU A 51 -2.52 -8.76 8.42
CA LEU A 51 -1.14 -8.83 8.90
C LEU A 51 -0.85 -10.28 9.35
N THR A 52 -0.42 -11.13 8.42
CA THR A 52 0.05 -12.47 8.79
C THR A 52 1.46 -12.41 9.39
N PRO A 53 1.84 -13.35 10.28
CA PRO A 53 3.19 -13.40 10.85
C PRO A 53 4.30 -13.40 9.78
N VAL A 54 4.05 -14.06 8.64
CA VAL A 54 4.96 -14.10 7.50
C VAL A 54 5.18 -12.72 6.90
N ILE A 55 4.11 -11.91 6.76
CA ILE A 55 4.19 -10.55 6.24
C ILE A 55 4.96 -9.66 7.21
N ILE A 56 4.69 -9.77 8.53
CA ILE A 56 5.39 -9.01 9.56
C ILE A 56 6.89 -9.31 9.51
N LEU A 57 7.26 -10.60 9.49
CA LEU A 57 8.66 -11.02 9.42
C LEU A 57 9.35 -10.50 8.15
N ARG A 58 8.71 -10.64 6.99
CA ARG A 58 9.23 -10.12 5.72
C ARG A 58 9.47 -8.60 5.79
N ASN A 59 8.51 -7.85 6.34
CA ASN A 59 8.62 -6.39 6.42
C ASN A 59 9.73 -5.97 7.41
N LEU A 60 9.89 -6.68 8.53
CA LEU A 60 11.01 -6.48 9.47
C LEU A 60 12.37 -6.69 8.80
N LEU A 61 12.50 -7.76 8.01
CA LEU A 61 13.74 -8.06 7.28
C LEU A 61 14.07 -6.99 6.23
N GLN A 62 13.07 -6.35 5.64
CA GLN A 62 13.24 -5.33 4.60
C GLN A 62 13.41 -3.91 5.16
N LEU A 63 13.14 -3.69 6.44
CA LEU A 63 13.13 -2.36 7.05
C LEU A 63 14.43 -1.55 6.83
N PRO A 64 15.65 -2.13 6.97
CA PRO A 64 16.87 -1.39 6.66
C PRO A 64 16.93 -0.96 5.19
N GLY A 65 16.51 -1.82 4.26
CA GLY A 65 16.41 -1.49 2.85
C GLY A 65 15.44 -0.35 2.56
N ILE A 66 14.29 -0.32 3.25
CA ILE A 66 13.31 0.77 3.16
C ILE A 66 13.91 2.09 3.65
N VAL A 67 14.59 2.08 4.79
CA VAL A 67 15.26 3.27 5.34
C VAL A 67 16.32 3.78 4.36
N LEU A 68 17.18 2.89 3.84
CA LEU A 68 18.22 3.25 2.87
C LEU A 68 17.63 3.79 1.57
N PHE A 69 16.54 3.20 1.09
CA PHE A 69 15.82 3.69 -0.07
C PHE A 69 15.33 5.12 0.12
N TYR A 70 14.66 5.44 1.23
CA TYR A 70 14.15 6.79 1.45
C TYR A 70 15.26 7.80 1.77
N VAL A 71 16.33 7.42 2.48
CA VAL A 71 17.51 8.30 2.64
C VAL A 71 18.12 8.58 1.26
N GLY A 72 18.30 7.56 0.43
CA GLY A 72 18.79 7.70 -0.94
C GLY A 72 17.90 8.63 -1.77
N LYS A 73 16.58 8.48 -1.69
CA LYS A 73 15.61 9.36 -2.36
C LYS A 73 15.63 10.78 -1.82
N THR A 74 15.91 10.98 -0.54
CA THR A 74 16.05 12.32 0.06
C THR A 74 17.28 13.05 -0.48
N LEU A 75 18.40 12.32 -0.65
CA LEU A 75 19.66 12.89 -1.13
C LEU A 75 19.71 13.03 -2.67
N TRP A 76 19.06 12.09 -3.37
CA TRP A 76 19.06 11.99 -4.82
C TRP A 76 17.65 11.62 -5.34
N PRO A 77 16.72 12.60 -5.42
CA PRO A 77 15.32 12.38 -5.75
C PRO A 77 15.08 12.17 -7.26
N PHE A 78 15.91 11.36 -7.92
CA PHE A 78 15.76 11.05 -9.35
C PHE A 78 14.92 9.79 -9.58
N GLY A 79 14.17 9.81 -10.69
CA GLY A 79 13.28 8.72 -11.07
C GLY A 79 12.25 8.41 -9.99
N MET A 80 11.61 9.46 -9.48
CA MET A 80 10.47 9.38 -8.56
C MET A 80 9.27 8.75 -9.24
N SER A 81 8.48 8.03 -8.45
CA SER A 81 7.32 7.27 -8.90
C SER A 81 6.31 7.29 -7.77
N PRO A 82 5.01 7.54 -8.06
CA PRO A 82 3.99 7.58 -7.03
C PRO A 82 3.98 6.33 -6.15
N LEU A 83 4.27 5.19 -6.77
CA LEU A 83 4.38 3.87 -6.16
C LEU A 83 5.64 3.16 -6.67
N TYR A 84 6.28 2.40 -5.79
CA TYR A 84 7.44 1.59 -6.15
C TYR A 84 7.15 0.09 -6.01
N PRO A 85 7.65 -0.75 -6.94
CA PRO A 85 7.51 -2.19 -6.83
C PRO A 85 8.29 -2.75 -5.63
N ILE A 86 7.72 -3.76 -4.97
CA ILE A 86 8.35 -4.46 -3.84
C ILE A 86 9.41 -5.45 -4.32
N GLU A 87 9.32 -5.92 -5.57
CA GLU A 87 10.13 -7.00 -6.15
C GLU A 87 11.65 -6.86 -5.97
N PRO A 88 12.32 -5.69 -6.15
CA PRO A 88 13.76 -5.59 -5.91
C PRO A 88 14.16 -5.77 -4.43
N MET A 89 13.27 -5.55 -3.47
CA MET A 89 13.54 -5.70 -2.03
C MET A 89 13.22 -7.09 -1.48
N GLY A 90 12.55 -7.94 -2.26
CA GLY A 90 12.38 -9.36 -1.94
C GLY A 90 13.66 -10.18 -2.17
N ARG A 91 14.67 -9.61 -2.83
CA ARG A 91 15.91 -10.32 -3.11
C ARG A 91 16.77 -10.45 -1.87
N VAL A 92 17.24 -11.66 -1.60
CA VAL A 92 18.02 -12.00 -0.41
C VAL A 92 19.35 -11.22 -0.36
N ASP A 93 20.00 -11.03 -1.51
CA ASP A 93 21.26 -10.27 -1.60
C ASP A 93 21.09 -8.79 -1.22
N TYR A 94 20.00 -8.16 -1.66
CA TYR A 94 19.68 -6.78 -1.27
C TYR A 94 19.38 -6.66 0.22
N ILE A 95 18.64 -7.62 0.79
CA ILE A 95 18.35 -7.66 2.23
C ILE A 95 19.66 -7.75 3.01
N ILE A 96 20.54 -8.70 2.69
CA ILE A 96 21.84 -8.87 3.34
C ILE A 96 22.67 -7.59 3.25
N PHE A 97 22.79 -7.02 2.04
CA PHE A 97 23.52 -5.77 1.83
C PHE A 97 22.96 -4.63 2.70
N SER A 98 21.63 -4.48 2.75
CA SER A 98 20.98 -3.40 3.50
C SER A 98 21.23 -3.50 5.02
N TRP A 99 21.30 -4.71 5.56
CA TRP A 99 21.65 -4.97 6.96
C TRP A 99 23.12 -4.65 7.25
N ILE A 100 24.05 -5.15 6.42
CA ILE A 100 25.48 -4.89 6.56
C ILE A 100 25.76 -3.39 6.50
N PHE A 101 25.21 -2.71 5.49
CA PHE A 101 25.39 -1.28 5.31
C PHE A 101 24.80 -0.48 6.48
N SER A 102 23.59 -0.84 6.94
CA SER A 102 22.98 -0.19 8.10
C SER A 102 23.79 -0.40 9.39
N ALA A 103 24.35 -1.58 9.60
CA ALA A 103 25.23 -1.87 10.74
C ALA A 103 26.52 -1.02 10.70
N ALA A 104 27.13 -0.86 9.51
CA ALA A 104 28.28 0.01 9.33
C ALA A 104 27.93 1.49 9.64
N VAL A 105 26.80 1.97 9.11
CA VAL A 105 26.29 3.32 9.36
C VAL A 105 26.00 3.57 10.84
N VAL A 106 25.35 2.63 11.52
CA VAL A 106 25.09 2.70 12.97
C VAL A 106 26.40 2.71 13.77
N SER A 107 27.40 1.94 13.36
CA SER A 107 28.71 1.91 14.00
C SER A 107 29.44 3.25 13.90
N VAL A 108 29.42 3.88 12.72
CA VAL A 108 29.96 5.23 12.51
C VAL A 108 29.21 6.24 13.38
N PHE A 109 27.87 6.19 13.41
CA PHE A 109 27.10 7.10 14.26
C PHE A 109 27.37 6.91 15.74
N TRP A 110 27.49 5.66 16.20
CA TRP A 110 27.82 5.38 17.59
C TRP A 110 29.16 6.00 17.99
N PHE A 111 30.16 5.94 17.11
CA PHE A 111 31.46 6.57 17.34
C PHE A 111 31.35 8.10 17.39
N PHE A 112 30.64 8.72 16.44
CA PHE A 112 30.50 10.17 16.32
C PHE A 112 29.35 10.79 17.14
N ARG A 113 28.68 10.02 18.00
CA ARG A 113 27.46 10.46 18.71
C ARG A 113 27.62 11.70 19.58
N LYS A 114 28.83 11.97 20.07
CA LYS A 114 29.14 13.17 20.87
C LYS A 114 29.39 14.40 20.00
N HIS A 115 29.74 14.21 18.73
CA HIS A 115 30.11 15.29 17.80
C HIS A 115 28.95 15.69 16.87
N LEU A 116 28.06 14.76 16.53
CA LEU A 116 26.94 14.99 15.60
C LEU A 116 25.57 14.59 16.20
N PRO A 117 25.19 15.08 17.40
CA PRO A 117 23.94 14.67 18.06
C PRO A 117 22.69 15.02 17.25
N ALA A 118 22.71 16.11 16.48
CA ALA A 118 21.61 16.52 15.62
C ALA A 118 21.35 15.52 14.47
N LEU A 119 22.40 14.99 13.85
CA LEU A 119 22.29 14.03 12.75
C LEU A 119 21.72 12.69 13.22
N ILE A 120 22.18 12.20 14.37
CA ILE A 120 21.66 10.98 14.97
C ILE A 120 20.21 11.15 15.39
N THR A 121 19.88 12.29 16.00
CA THR A 121 18.50 12.62 16.36
C THR A 121 17.60 12.65 15.12
N GLY A 122 18.06 13.30 14.05
CA GLY A 122 17.34 13.38 12.78
C GLY A 122 17.06 12.00 12.18
N LEU A 123 18.07 11.14 12.09
CA LEU A 123 17.91 9.78 11.57
C LEU A 123 17.06 8.88 12.47
N THR A 124 17.16 9.04 13.79
CA THR A 124 16.32 8.29 14.72
C THR A 124 14.85 8.66 14.53
N VAL A 125 14.56 9.96 14.42
CA VAL A 125 13.19 10.44 14.16
C VAL A 125 12.72 10.01 12.77
N PHE A 126 13.59 10.03 11.75
CA PHE A 126 13.28 9.54 10.40
C PHE A 126 12.82 8.08 10.40
N ILE A 127 13.58 7.20 11.06
CA ILE A 127 13.23 5.77 11.17
C ILE A 127 11.91 5.58 11.92
N LEU A 128 11.72 6.32 13.03
CA LEU A 128 10.49 6.26 13.81
C LEU A 128 9.25 6.70 13.01
N LEU A 129 9.39 7.72 12.16
CA LEU A 129 8.31 8.20 11.31
C LEU A 129 8.04 7.28 10.10
N LEU A 130 9.05 6.54 9.64
CA LEU A 130 8.88 5.55 8.58
C LEU A 130 8.31 4.21 9.07
N LEU A 131 8.49 3.85 10.34
CA LEU A 131 8.06 2.56 10.89
C LEU A 131 6.59 2.20 10.58
N PRO A 132 5.60 3.10 10.75
CA PRO A 132 4.21 2.79 10.42
C PRO A 132 3.99 2.46 8.94
N VAL A 133 4.61 3.26 8.05
CA VAL A 133 4.47 3.16 6.59
C VAL A 133 5.38 2.10 5.95
N GLY A 134 6.41 1.63 6.67
CA GLY A 134 7.32 0.55 6.27
C GLY A 134 6.70 -0.85 6.33
N GLY A 135 5.38 -0.95 6.46
CA GLY A 135 4.63 -2.21 6.45
C GLY A 135 4.29 -2.79 7.82
N MET A 136 4.58 -2.09 8.92
CA MET A 136 4.12 -2.52 10.26
C MET A 136 2.63 -2.25 10.47
N VAL A 137 2.11 -1.16 9.90
CA VAL A 137 0.68 -0.84 9.87
C VAL A 137 0.27 -0.75 8.40
N ARG A 138 -0.45 -1.76 7.92
CA ARG A 138 -0.70 -1.91 6.48
C ARG A 138 -1.95 -1.14 6.05
N VAL A 139 -1.73 0.05 5.50
CA VAL A 139 -2.76 0.86 4.84
C VAL A 139 -2.63 0.65 3.33
N GLY A 140 -3.39 -0.32 2.79
CA GLY A 140 -3.29 -0.76 1.40
C GLY A 140 -2.13 -1.72 1.11
N ALA A 141 -1.96 -2.07 -0.17
CA ALA A 141 -1.04 -3.13 -0.60
C ALA A 141 0.44 -2.71 -0.69
N GLN A 142 0.71 -1.40 -0.69
CA GLN A 142 2.00 -0.79 -1.01
C GLN A 142 2.91 -0.60 0.21
N VAL A 143 4.20 -0.86 0.04
CA VAL A 143 5.24 -0.66 1.08
C VAL A 143 6.04 0.62 0.82
N LEU A 144 6.13 1.05 -0.44
CA LEU A 144 6.91 2.19 -0.87
C LEU A 144 6.09 3.13 -1.76
N ALA A 145 6.10 4.41 -1.42
CA ALA A 145 5.42 5.47 -2.15
C ALA A 145 6.07 6.82 -1.82
N ASP A 146 6.13 7.75 -2.78
CA ASP A 146 6.72 9.07 -2.55
C ASP A 146 6.05 9.80 -1.36
N ARG A 147 4.73 9.66 -1.21
CA ARG A 147 3.95 10.27 -0.12
C ARG A 147 4.35 9.84 1.29
N PHE A 148 5.03 8.70 1.43
CA PHE A 148 5.51 8.24 2.72
C PHE A 148 6.76 8.99 3.20
N SER A 149 7.44 9.72 2.31
CA SER A 149 8.66 10.47 2.63
C SER A 149 8.42 11.90 3.13
N TYR A 150 7.22 12.46 2.97
CA TYR A 150 6.97 13.90 3.21
C TYR A 150 7.31 14.35 4.63
N LEU A 151 6.78 13.66 5.64
CA LEU A 151 7.05 13.99 7.04
C LEU A 151 8.42 13.48 7.52
N PRO A 152 8.84 12.22 7.21
CA PRO A 152 10.15 11.73 7.63
C PRO A 152 11.33 12.58 7.13
N THR A 153 11.28 13.10 5.91
CA THR A 153 12.41 13.85 5.30
C THR A 153 12.81 15.10 6.08
N ILE A 154 11.90 15.74 6.82
CA ILE A 154 12.16 17.00 7.55
C ILE A 154 13.36 16.87 8.51
N PRO A 155 13.40 15.91 9.47
CA PRO A 155 14.56 15.68 10.32
C PRO A 155 15.88 15.45 9.56
N VAL A 156 15.83 14.79 8.41
CA VAL A 156 17.02 14.52 7.57
C VAL A 156 17.50 15.80 6.91
N ILE A 157 16.60 16.62 6.36
CA ILE A 157 16.92 17.93 5.79
C ILE A 157 17.56 18.83 6.85
N PHE A 158 16.99 18.91 8.05
CA PHE A 158 17.58 19.68 9.15
C PHE A 158 19.01 19.22 9.48
N ALA A 159 19.23 17.91 9.54
CA ALA A 159 20.56 17.35 9.76
C ALA A 159 21.54 17.68 8.62
N LEU A 160 21.08 17.66 7.37
CA LEU A 160 21.88 18.06 6.20
C LEU A 160 22.23 19.56 6.23
N CYS A 161 21.32 20.42 6.68
CA CYS A 161 21.61 21.84 6.89
C CYS A 161 22.71 22.05 7.93
N VAL A 162 22.65 21.34 9.07
CA VAL A 162 23.71 21.39 10.09
C VAL A 162 25.05 20.90 9.51
N LEU A 163 25.03 19.80 8.75
CA LEU A 163 26.21 19.28 8.08
C LEU A 163 26.79 20.28 7.08
N ALA A 164 25.95 20.94 6.28
CA ALA A 164 26.37 21.98 5.33
C ALA A 164 27.04 23.17 6.04
N ILE A 165 26.46 23.64 7.15
CA ILE A 165 27.06 24.70 7.98
C ILE A 165 28.42 24.27 8.52
N MET A 166 28.55 23.02 9.00
CA MET A 166 29.83 22.49 9.46
C MET A 166 30.85 22.39 8.32
N MET A 167 30.46 21.90 7.14
CA MET A 167 31.34 21.82 5.97
C MET A 167 31.89 23.19 5.61
N VAL A 168 31.04 24.23 5.55
CA VAL A 168 31.48 25.60 5.25
C VAL A 168 32.41 26.14 6.35
N LYS A 169 32.10 25.89 7.63
CA LYS A 169 32.91 26.35 8.77
C LYS A 169 34.33 25.75 8.76
N TYR A 170 34.46 24.48 8.38
CA TYR A 170 35.74 23.75 8.41
C TYR A 170 36.47 23.72 7.05
N ALA A 171 35.87 24.22 5.98
CA ALA A 171 36.46 24.19 4.62
C ALA A 171 37.69 25.10 4.43
N GLY A 172 37.96 26.04 5.34
CA GLY A 172 39.11 26.95 5.26
C GLY A 172 39.18 27.69 3.91
N ARG A 173 40.29 27.52 3.18
CA ARG A 173 40.50 28.13 1.85
C ARG A 173 39.51 27.66 0.78
N PHE A 174 38.87 26.51 0.95
CA PHE A 174 37.92 25.95 -0.01
C PHE A 174 36.46 26.33 0.26
N LYS A 175 36.18 27.25 1.21
CA LYS A 175 34.81 27.61 1.61
C LYS A 175 33.90 27.97 0.42
N TRP A 176 34.41 28.74 -0.55
CA TRP A 176 33.63 29.19 -1.68
C TRP A 176 33.31 28.07 -2.66
N LEU A 177 34.20 27.08 -2.78
CA LEU A 177 33.96 25.88 -3.59
C LEU A 177 32.87 25.00 -2.97
N VAL A 178 32.84 24.87 -1.64
CA VAL A 178 31.77 24.18 -0.92
C VAL A 178 30.45 24.92 -1.08
N VAL A 179 30.45 26.24 -0.89
CA VAL A 179 29.25 27.07 -1.05
C VAL A 179 28.72 27.00 -2.48
N SER A 180 29.57 27.13 -3.51
CA SER A 180 29.14 27.02 -4.90
C SER A 180 28.59 25.63 -5.23
N GLY A 181 29.20 24.56 -4.69
CA GLY A 181 28.70 23.20 -4.84
C GLY A 181 27.32 23.00 -4.21
N LEU A 182 27.10 23.53 -3.01
CA LEU A 182 25.79 23.50 -2.35
C LEU A 182 24.73 24.29 -3.11
N ILE A 183 25.07 25.49 -3.60
CA ILE A 183 24.16 26.30 -4.43
C ILE A 183 23.80 25.55 -5.71
N LEU A 184 24.78 24.99 -6.41
CA LEU A 184 24.55 24.21 -7.62
C LEU A 184 23.63 23.02 -7.34
N TRP A 185 23.87 22.29 -6.25
CA TRP A 185 23.05 21.16 -5.85
C TRP A 185 21.60 21.57 -5.56
N ILE A 186 21.38 22.64 -4.80
CA ILE A 186 20.04 23.18 -4.52
C ILE A 186 19.35 23.64 -5.81
N THR A 187 20.07 24.28 -6.72
CA THR A 187 19.53 24.71 -8.03
C THR A 187 19.11 23.53 -8.88
N ILE A 188 19.93 22.46 -8.95
CA ILE A 188 19.58 21.22 -9.67
C ILE A 188 18.32 20.59 -9.06
N LEU A 189 18.22 20.54 -7.74
CA LEU A 189 17.02 20.04 -7.06
C LEU A 189 15.80 20.91 -7.37
N GLY A 190 15.92 22.23 -7.32
CA GLY A 190 14.83 23.16 -7.64
C GLY A 190 14.31 23.01 -9.07
N ILE A 191 15.21 22.93 -10.06
CA ILE A 191 14.84 22.69 -11.46
C ILE A 191 14.17 21.31 -11.62
N SER A 192 14.69 20.29 -10.95
CA SER A 192 14.13 18.94 -10.97
C SER A 192 12.73 18.91 -10.35
N THR A 193 12.50 19.64 -9.26
CA THR A 193 11.19 19.77 -8.62
C THR A 193 10.19 20.46 -9.53
N ILE A 194 10.55 21.58 -10.16
CA ILE A 194 9.65 22.28 -11.10
C ILE A 194 9.28 21.36 -12.27
N SER A 195 10.28 20.68 -12.84
CA SER A 195 10.07 19.73 -13.94
C SER A 195 9.22 18.53 -13.56
N TYR A 196 9.21 18.15 -12.28
CA TYR A 196 8.43 17.02 -11.79
C TYR A 196 6.99 17.43 -11.47
N ILE A 197 6.78 18.61 -10.88
CA ILE A 197 5.44 19.13 -10.56
C ILE A 197 4.58 19.27 -11.82
N THR A 198 5.14 19.75 -12.93
CA THR A 198 4.41 19.86 -14.21
C THR A 198 3.92 18.52 -14.74
N ILE A 199 4.57 17.41 -14.38
CA ILE A 199 4.11 16.07 -14.73
C ILE A 199 2.97 15.63 -13.81
N TRP A 200 2.99 16.04 -12.52
CA TRP A 200 1.97 15.66 -11.53
C TRP A 200 0.56 16.15 -11.83
N ASP A 201 0.45 17.22 -12.63
CA ASP A 201 -0.85 17.76 -13.04
C ASP A 201 -1.59 16.83 -14.01
N ASP A 202 -0.90 15.91 -14.70
CA ASP A 202 -1.50 14.92 -15.59
C ASP A 202 -1.35 13.49 -15.00
N PRO A 203 -2.45 12.90 -14.47
CA PRO A 203 -2.42 11.55 -13.92
C PRO A 203 -1.91 10.50 -14.91
N VAL A 204 -2.22 10.66 -16.21
CA VAL A 204 -1.76 9.76 -17.27
C VAL A 204 -0.26 9.90 -17.46
N ALA A 205 0.27 11.13 -17.51
CA ALA A 205 1.71 11.37 -17.65
C ALA A 205 2.51 10.81 -16.47
N VAL A 206 2.05 11.03 -15.23
CA VAL A 206 2.67 10.48 -14.02
C VAL A 206 2.74 8.95 -14.09
N THR A 207 1.60 8.32 -14.40
CA THR A 207 1.48 6.87 -14.37
C THR A 207 2.22 6.22 -15.53
N ARG A 208 2.22 6.87 -16.70
CA ARG A 208 3.02 6.44 -17.85
C ARG A 208 4.50 6.44 -17.54
N ARG A 209 5.01 7.52 -16.93
CA ARG A 209 6.43 7.59 -16.51
C ARG A 209 6.79 6.49 -15.52
N ALA A 210 5.88 6.16 -14.59
CA ALA A 210 6.06 5.04 -13.67
C ALA A 210 6.06 3.69 -14.41
N TYR A 211 5.18 3.51 -15.38
CA TYR A 211 5.10 2.29 -16.21
C TYR A 211 6.36 2.10 -17.06
N ASP A 212 6.85 3.15 -17.73
CA ASP A 212 8.07 3.11 -18.54
C ASP A 212 9.30 2.75 -17.70
N ARG A 213 9.32 3.17 -16.43
CA ARG A 213 10.38 2.87 -15.46
C ARG A 213 10.31 1.43 -14.95
N TYR A 214 9.11 0.87 -14.82
CA TYR A 214 8.85 -0.41 -14.18
C TYR A 214 7.84 -1.27 -14.98
N PRO A 215 8.12 -1.60 -16.26
CA PRO A 215 7.14 -2.26 -17.13
C PRO A 215 6.80 -3.70 -16.69
N GLY A 216 7.72 -4.35 -15.98
CA GLY A 216 7.51 -5.68 -15.38
C GLY A 216 6.62 -5.65 -14.13
N SER A 217 6.39 -4.49 -13.53
CA SER A 217 5.67 -4.40 -12.26
C SER A 217 4.16 -4.53 -12.47
N ARG A 218 3.57 -5.57 -11.88
CA ARG A 218 2.11 -5.78 -11.88
C ARG A 218 1.35 -4.59 -11.28
N ILE A 219 1.78 -4.07 -10.13
CA ILE A 219 1.05 -2.98 -9.45
C ILE A 219 1.05 -1.69 -10.29
N ILE A 220 2.15 -1.39 -10.97
CA ILE A 220 2.26 -0.21 -11.83
C ILE A 220 1.49 -0.40 -13.14
N ARG A 221 1.53 -1.60 -13.72
CA ARG A 221 0.68 -1.94 -14.86
C ARG A 221 -0.80 -1.75 -14.53
N LEU A 222 -1.27 -2.29 -13.40
CA LEU A 222 -2.66 -2.11 -12.96
C LEU A 222 -3.00 -0.63 -12.69
N MET A 223 -2.08 0.13 -12.11
CA MET A 223 -2.25 1.58 -11.94
C MET A 223 -2.43 2.28 -13.29
N MET A 224 -1.65 1.90 -14.31
CA MET A 224 -1.74 2.44 -15.67
C MET A 224 -3.09 2.14 -16.34
N LEU A 225 -3.55 0.90 -16.27
CA LEU A 225 -4.86 0.50 -16.80
C LEU A 225 -6.00 1.30 -16.14
N ARG A 226 -5.99 1.39 -14.80
CA ARG A 226 -7.00 2.15 -14.05
C ARG A 226 -6.96 3.64 -14.38
N THR A 227 -5.77 4.20 -14.61
CA THR A 227 -5.61 5.62 -14.95
C THR A 227 -6.18 5.92 -16.33
N TYR A 228 -5.90 5.08 -17.34
CA TYR A 228 -6.51 5.22 -18.65
C TYR A 228 -8.03 5.07 -18.61
N ASN A 229 -8.54 4.10 -17.85
CA ASN A 229 -9.98 3.89 -17.68
C ASN A 229 -10.65 5.08 -16.98
N SER A 230 -10.04 5.62 -15.93
CA SER A 230 -10.54 6.82 -15.24
C SER A 230 -10.50 8.05 -16.14
N SER A 231 -9.42 8.24 -16.91
CA SER A 231 -9.31 9.31 -17.91
C SER A 231 -10.41 9.20 -18.98
N ALA A 232 -10.64 7.99 -19.50
CA ALA A 232 -11.72 7.70 -20.44
C ALA A 232 -13.12 7.98 -19.85
N ALA A 233 -13.34 7.64 -18.57
CA ALA A 233 -14.59 7.96 -17.88
C ALA A 233 -14.82 9.48 -17.76
N GLY A 234 -13.81 10.27 -17.40
CA GLY A 234 -13.92 11.74 -17.40
C GLY A 234 -14.14 12.33 -18.81
N LEU A 235 -13.55 11.73 -19.84
CA LEU A 235 -13.81 12.10 -21.24
C LEU A 235 -15.25 11.78 -21.66
N ILE A 236 -15.81 10.66 -21.20
CA ILE A 236 -17.23 10.31 -21.38
C ILE A 236 -18.14 11.35 -20.72
N GLU A 237 -17.85 11.76 -19.48
CA GLU A 237 -18.64 12.76 -18.76
C GLU A 237 -18.64 14.12 -19.48
N SER A 238 -17.52 14.47 -20.10
CA SER A 238 -17.40 15.68 -20.93
C SER A 238 -17.89 15.51 -22.38
N GLY A 239 -18.49 14.37 -22.73
CA GLY A 239 -19.04 14.10 -24.07
C GLY A 239 -18.00 13.82 -25.16
N GLN A 240 -16.72 13.69 -24.81
CA GLN A 240 -15.61 13.45 -25.74
C GLN A 240 -15.41 11.95 -26.00
N PHE A 241 -16.40 11.30 -26.60
CA PHE A 241 -16.44 9.83 -26.74
C PHE A 241 -15.31 9.25 -27.62
N ASP A 242 -14.92 9.92 -28.71
CA ASP A 242 -13.81 9.44 -29.56
C ASP A 242 -12.47 9.45 -28.80
N ARG A 243 -12.23 10.46 -27.95
CA ARG A 243 -11.04 10.50 -27.09
C ARG A 243 -11.09 9.44 -26.00
N ALA A 244 -12.27 9.20 -25.43
CA ALA A 244 -12.45 8.13 -24.45
C ALA A 244 -12.12 6.75 -25.05
N ILE A 245 -12.54 6.51 -26.30
CA ILE A 245 -12.19 5.30 -27.07
C ILE A 245 -10.67 5.17 -27.24
N MET A 246 -9.97 6.26 -27.56
CA MET A 246 -8.51 6.22 -27.68
C MET A 246 -7.82 5.87 -26.35
N GLU A 247 -8.23 6.49 -25.24
CA GLU A 247 -7.61 6.22 -23.92
C GLU A 247 -7.90 4.80 -23.42
N VAL A 248 -9.14 4.34 -23.52
CA VAL A 248 -9.48 2.96 -23.13
C VAL A 248 -8.84 1.93 -24.08
N GLY A 249 -8.67 2.27 -25.36
CA GLY A 249 -7.92 1.45 -26.32
C GLY A 249 -6.45 1.27 -25.92
N ARG A 250 -5.82 2.30 -25.33
CA ARG A 250 -4.47 2.15 -24.74
C ARG A 250 -4.47 1.17 -23.57
N ALA A 251 -5.46 1.22 -22.68
CA ALA A 251 -5.58 0.24 -21.60
C ALA A 251 -5.71 -1.20 -22.15
N ILE A 252 -6.59 -1.42 -23.13
CA ILE A 252 -6.80 -2.73 -23.76
C ILE A 252 -5.51 -3.22 -24.43
N SER A 253 -4.73 -2.33 -25.05
CA SER A 253 -3.46 -2.70 -25.69
C SER A 253 -2.38 -3.16 -24.69
N ILE A 254 -2.36 -2.59 -23.48
CA ILE A 254 -1.43 -2.99 -22.41
C ILE A 254 -1.86 -4.33 -21.81
N GLN A 255 -3.16 -4.52 -21.58
CA GLN A 255 -3.69 -5.72 -20.96
C GLN A 255 -5.07 -6.07 -21.54
N PRO A 256 -5.13 -6.98 -22.53
CA PRO A 256 -6.37 -7.37 -23.19
C PRO A 256 -7.35 -8.14 -22.30
N ASP A 257 -6.90 -8.71 -21.18
CA ASP A 257 -7.71 -9.46 -20.20
C ASP A 257 -8.16 -8.60 -19.01
N PHE A 258 -8.28 -7.28 -19.22
CA PHE A 258 -8.78 -6.35 -18.19
C PHE A 258 -10.23 -5.94 -18.46
N PRO A 259 -11.23 -6.56 -17.77
CA PRO A 259 -12.64 -6.46 -18.16
C PRO A 259 -13.22 -5.04 -18.00
N ASP A 260 -12.74 -4.27 -17.03
CA ASP A 260 -13.22 -2.90 -16.77
C ASP A 260 -13.02 -1.98 -17.97
N SER A 261 -11.96 -2.21 -18.77
CA SER A 261 -11.71 -1.44 -19.99
C SER A 261 -12.78 -1.68 -21.04
N TYR A 262 -13.25 -2.91 -21.21
CA TYR A 262 -14.27 -3.21 -22.22
C TYR A 262 -15.63 -2.61 -21.88
N GLN A 263 -15.95 -2.46 -20.60
CA GLN A 263 -17.17 -1.80 -20.16
C GLN A 263 -17.17 -0.31 -20.56
N ILE A 264 -16.07 0.38 -20.32
CA ILE A 264 -15.89 1.79 -20.71
C ILE A 264 -15.88 1.94 -22.23
N TYR A 265 -15.20 1.03 -22.93
CA TYR A 265 -15.14 1.01 -24.39
C TYR A 265 -16.52 0.81 -25.01
N ALA A 266 -17.29 -0.18 -24.54
CA ALA A 266 -18.65 -0.43 -24.98
C ALA A 266 -19.57 0.77 -24.76
N TYR A 267 -19.47 1.41 -23.57
CA TYR A 267 -20.26 2.60 -23.27
C TYR A 267 -19.94 3.76 -24.23
N ALA A 268 -18.66 4.05 -24.45
CA ALA A 268 -18.26 5.12 -25.38
C ALA A 268 -18.73 4.85 -26.82
N LEU A 269 -18.65 3.59 -27.29
CA LEU A 269 -19.15 3.17 -28.60
C LEU A 269 -20.67 3.34 -28.74
N GLU A 270 -21.42 2.98 -27.70
CA GLU A 270 -22.88 3.12 -27.67
C GLU A 270 -23.30 4.59 -27.80
N ARG A 271 -22.60 5.51 -27.11
CA ARG A 271 -22.83 6.95 -27.20
C ARG A 271 -22.52 7.54 -28.58
N LEU A 272 -21.66 6.89 -29.36
CA LEU A 272 -21.39 7.23 -30.77
C LEU A 272 -22.33 6.53 -31.76
N GLY A 273 -23.33 5.78 -31.28
CA GLY A 273 -24.27 5.04 -32.13
C GLY A 273 -23.70 3.74 -32.73
N ARG A 274 -22.49 3.31 -32.34
CA ARG A 274 -21.83 2.10 -32.85
C ARG A 274 -22.28 0.86 -32.08
N LYS A 275 -23.59 0.54 -32.16
CA LYS A 275 -24.25 -0.47 -31.33
C LYS A 275 -23.66 -1.88 -31.46
N GLU A 276 -23.34 -2.33 -32.67
CA GLU A 276 -22.77 -3.67 -32.90
C GLU A 276 -21.39 -3.83 -32.25
N GLN A 277 -20.52 -2.83 -32.41
CA GLN A 277 -19.19 -2.83 -31.79
C GLN A 277 -19.28 -2.77 -30.26
N ALA A 278 -20.24 -2.00 -29.73
CA ALA A 278 -20.49 -1.92 -28.30
C ALA A 278 -20.90 -3.28 -27.72
N GLU A 279 -21.77 -4.02 -28.42
CA GLU A 279 -22.20 -5.34 -27.99
C GLU A 279 -21.07 -6.37 -28.06
N GLU A 280 -20.23 -6.32 -29.10
CA GLU A 280 -19.03 -7.16 -29.16
C GLU A 280 -18.06 -6.87 -28.00
N ALA A 281 -17.82 -5.59 -27.70
CA ALA A 281 -16.96 -5.19 -26.59
C ALA A 281 -17.54 -5.66 -25.24
N ARG A 282 -18.86 -5.51 -25.04
CA ARG A 282 -19.56 -5.97 -23.84
C ARG A 282 -19.46 -7.50 -23.68
N ARG A 283 -19.64 -8.24 -24.78
CA ARG A 283 -19.49 -9.70 -24.80
C ARG A 283 -18.07 -10.12 -24.40
N LYS A 284 -17.04 -9.52 -25.02
CA LYS A 284 -15.62 -9.79 -24.66
C LYS A 284 -15.35 -9.49 -23.19
N GLY A 285 -15.79 -8.34 -22.68
CA GLY A 285 -15.63 -7.98 -21.28
C GLY A 285 -16.27 -9.01 -20.33
N ASN A 286 -17.48 -9.49 -20.66
CA ASN A 286 -18.19 -10.49 -19.87
C ASN A 286 -17.53 -11.88 -19.94
N GLU A 287 -17.03 -12.29 -21.11
CA GLU A 287 -16.25 -13.52 -21.28
C GLU A 287 -15.01 -13.51 -20.37
N ILE A 288 -14.25 -12.41 -20.38
CA ILE A 288 -13.07 -12.23 -19.52
C ILE A 288 -13.45 -12.27 -18.03
N LYS A 289 -14.54 -11.59 -17.61
CA LYS A 289 -15.02 -11.65 -16.21
C LYS A 289 -15.34 -13.08 -15.81
N ARG A 290 -16.06 -13.82 -16.66
CA ARG A 290 -16.43 -15.22 -16.39
C ARG A 290 -15.19 -16.09 -16.22
N GLU A 291 -14.23 -15.99 -17.13
CA GLU A 291 -12.96 -16.75 -17.06
C GLU A 291 -12.15 -16.40 -15.81
N LEU A 292 -12.06 -15.12 -15.43
CA LEU A 292 -11.41 -14.68 -14.20
C LEU A 292 -12.09 -15.26 -12.96
N GLY A 293 -13.43 -15.21 -12.89
CA GLY A 293 -14.20 -15.80 -11.81
C GLY A 293 -13.97 -17.31 -11.68
N GLU A 294 -14.01 -18.04 -12.80
CA GLU A 294 -13.71 -19.49 -12.83
C GLU A 294 -12.27 -19.78 -12.37
N ARG A 295 -11.29 -18.97 -12.80
CA ARG A 295 -9.90 -19.14 -12.38
C ARG A 295 -9.72 -18.96 -10.88
N TYR A 296 -10.26 -17.89 -10.30
CA TYR A 296 -10.18 -17.64 -8.86
C TYR A 296 -10.90 -18.74 -8.07
N PHE A 297 -12.04 -19.21 -8.56
CA PHE A 297 -12.79 -20.29 -7.91
C PHE A 297 -11.95 -21.58 -7.85
N ASN A 298 -11.35 -21.96 -8.97
CA ASN A 298 -10.52 -23.16 -9.05
C ASN A 298 -9.26 -23.06 -8.18
N GLN A 299 -8.64 -21.89 -8.10
CA GLN A 299 -7.53 -21.64 -7.16
C GLN A 299 -7.99 -21.71 -5.70
N GLY A 300 -9.16 -21.14 -5.37
CA GLY A 300 -9.75 -21.22 -4.04
C GLY A 300 -9.98 -22.67 -3.61
N LEU A 301 -10.53 -23.50 -4.51
CA LEU A 301 -10.69 -24.94 -4.29
C LEU A 301 -9.35 -25.64 -4.06
N PHE A 302 -8.31 -25.27 -4.81
CA PHE A 302 -6.97 -25.84 -4.64
C PHE A 302 -6.40 -25.53 -3.25
N TYR A 303 -6.47 -24.28 -2.79
CA TYR A 303 -5.98 -23.90 -1.46
C TYR A 303 -6.85 -24.47 -0.34
N ALA A 304 -8.17 -24.59 -0.53
CA ALA A 304 -9.05 -25.27 0.42
C ALA A 304 -8.67 -26.74 0.60
N LYS A 305 -8.26 -27.44 -0.46
CA LYS A 305 -7.73 -28.81 -0.39
C LYS A 305 -6.39 -28.91 0.33
N LEU A 306 -5.58 -27.87 0.27
CA LEU A 306 -4.33 -27.75 1.05
C LEU A 306 -4.57 -27.28 2.49
N GLU A 307 -5.82 -27.10 2.91
CA GLU A 307 -6.22 -26.55 4.20
C GLU A 307 -5.69 -25.14 4.48
N ASP A 308 -5.22 -24.42 3.46
CA ASP A 308 -4.89 -22.99 3.53
C ASP A 308 -6.19 -22.17 3.38
N TYR A 309 -7.03 -22.25 4.42
CA TYR A 309 -8.37 -21.67 4.42
C TYR A 309 -8.36 -20.13 4.29
N HIS A 310 -7.30 -19.46 4.73
CA HIS A 310 -7.16 -18.01 4.58
C HIS A 310 -7.02 -17.61 3.11
N ARG A 311 -6.12 -18.27 2.36
CA ARG A 311 -6.01 -17.99 0.92
C ARG A 311 -7.24 -18.44 0.14
N ALA A 312 -7.86 -19.54 0.54
CA ALA A 312 -9.08 -20.02 -0.08
C ALA A 312 -10.22 -19.00 0.08
N GLU A 313 -10.38 -18.42 1.26
CA GLU A 313 -11.37 -17.37 1.55
C GLU A 313 -11.18 -16.14 0.65
N GLU A 314 -9.95 -15.62 0.56
CA GLU A 314 -9.61 -14.50 -0.31
C GLU A 314 -9.98 -14.79 -1.76
N LEU A 315 -9.66 -15.98 -2.27
CA LEU A 315 -9.91 -16.39 -3.65
C LEU A 315 -11.40 -16.64 -3.94
N PHE A 316 -12.16 -17.15 -2.97
CA PHE A 316 -13.61 -17.26 -3.12
C PHE A 316 -14.29 -15.89 -3.07
N ARG A 317 -13.78 -14.93 -2.28
CA ARG A 317 -14.25 -13.55 -2.36
C ARG A 317 -13.92 -12.91 -3.71
N GLU A 318 -12.71 -13.10 -4.24
CA GLU A 318 -12.35 -12.64 -5.59
C GLU A 318 -13.24 -13.29 -6.66
N THR A 319 -13.57 -14.57 -6.54
CA THR A 319 -14.54 -15.24 -7.43
C THR A 319 -15.85 -14.46 -7.50
N LEU A 320 -16.38 -14.06 -6.33
CA LEU A 320 -17.65 -13.36 -6.22
C LEU A 320 -17.58 -11.92 -6.76
N ILE A 321 -16.40 -11.30 -6.84
CA ILE A 321 -16.23 -10.00 -7.50
C ILE A 321 -16.48 -10.12 -9.02
N TYR A 322 -16.08 -11.23 -9.64
CA TYR A 322 -16.23 -11.43 -11.09
C TYR A 322 -17.46 -12.27 -11.48
N ASN A 323 -17.99 -13.05 -10.54
CA ASN A 323 -19.16 -13.89 -10.71
C ASN A 323 -19.99 -13.95 -9.42
N GLU A 324 -20.81 -12.93 -9.21
CA GLU A 324 -21.64 -12.76 -8.02
C GLU A 324 -22.71 -13.87 -7.83
N VAL A 325 -23.02 -14.63 -8.89
CA VAL A 325 -24.03 -15.70 -8.87
C VAL A 325 -23.42 -17.09 -8.67
N ARG A 326 -22.12 -17.18 -8.37
CA ARG A 326 -21.43 -18.45 -8.10
C ARG A 326 -21.82 -19.02 -6.73
N VAL A 327 -22.90 -19.80 -6.70
CA VAL A 327 -23.44 -20.44 -5.48
C VAL A 327 -22.38 -21.24 -4.72
N GLU A 328 -21.51 -21.95 -5.44
CA GLU A 328 -20.47 -22.79 -4.81
C GLU A 328 -19.42 -21.96 -4.08
N ALA A 329 -19.15 -20.71 -4.49
CA ALA A 329 -18.22 -19.85 -3.79
C ALA A 329 -18.78 -19.43 -2.42
N TYR A 330 -20.05 -19.05 -2.35
CA TYR A 330 -20.73 -18.78 -1.07
C TYR A 330 -20.78 -20.00 -0.16
N TYR A 331 -21.06 -21.18 -0.73
CA TYR A 331 -21.06 -22.44 0.01
C TYR A 331 -19.68 -22.76 0.63
N ASN A 332 -18.61 -22.63 -0.16
CA ASN A 332 -17.25 -22.87 0.33
C ASN A 332 -16.80 -21.82 1.37
N LEU A 333 -17.20 -20.55 1.22
CA LEU A 333 -16.99 -19.53 2.25
C LEU A 333 -17.69 -19.89 3.57
N ALA A 334 -18.92 -20.39 3.50
CA ALA A 334 -19.64 -20.83 4.69
C ALA A 334 -18.93 -21.99 5.41
N ILE A 335 -18.40 -22.96 4.67
CA ILE A 335 -17.58 -24.05 5.24
C ILE A 335 -16.33 -23.50 5.95
N ILE A 336 -15.66 -22.53 5.33
CA ILE A 336 -14.46 -21.90 5.91
C ILE A 336 -14.82 -21.17 7.22
N TYR A 337 -15.87 -20.35 7.21
CA TYR A 337 -16.32 -19.64 8.42
C TYR A 337 -16.77 -20.59 9.53
N GLN A 338 -17.44 -21.70 9.17
CA GLN A 338 -17.78 -22.75 10.13
C GLN A 338 -16.54 -23.37 10.77
N LYS A 339 -15.48 -23.64 10.00
CA LYS A 339 -14.19 -24.14 10.52
C LYS A 339 -13.49 -23.15 11.45
N TRP A 340 -13.69 -21.85 11.22
CA TRP A 340 -13.19 -20.79 12.11
C TRP A 340 -14.11 -20.53 13.32
N GLY A 341 -15.25 -21.21 13.42
CA GLY A 341 -16.24 -21.02 14.49
C GLY A 341 -17.11 -19.78 14.32
N ASP A 342 -17.02 -19.06 13.20
CA ASP A 342 -17.87 -17.91 12.89
C ASP A 342 -19.18 -18.38 12.24
N PHE A 343 -20.05 -18.97 13.07
CA PHE A 343 -21.34 -19.50 12.62
C PHE A 343 -22.27 -18.41 12.06
N SER A 344 -22.13 -17.15 12.51
CA SER A 344 -22.91 -16.02 12.02
C SER A 344 -22.54 -15.67 10.58
N ALA A 345 -21.24 -15.51 10.28
CA ALA A 345 -20.77 -15.28 8.92
C ALA A 345 -21.09 -16.46 8.01
N ALA A 346 -20.94 -17.70 8.50
CA ALA A 346 -21.26 -18.89 7.73
C ALA A 346 -22.75 -18.95 7.35
N ALA A 347 -23.65 -18.66 8.29
CA ALA A 347 -25.09 -18.58 8.03
C ALA A 347 -25.43 -17.45 7.04
N ALA A 348 -24.75 -16.31 7.12
CA ALA A 348 -24.94 -15.20 6.19
C ALA A 348 -24.58 -15.58 4.75
N GLU A 349 -23.45 -16.26 4.53
CA GLU A 349 -23.06 -16.70 3.18
C GLU A 349 -23.99 -17.79 2.64
N LEU A 350 -24.45 -18.73 3.46
CA LEU A 350 -25.46 -19.71 3.04
C LEU A 350 -26.79 -19.07 2.66
N ARG A 351 -27.23 -18.03 3.38
CA ARG A 351 -28.44 -17.29 3.01
C ARG A 351 -28.31 -16.63 1.64
N LYS A 352 -27.15 -16.08 1.30
CA LYS A 352 -26.88 -15.56 -0.06
C LYS A 352 -26.91 -16.66 -1.10
N ALA A 353 -26.30 -17.82 -0.81
CA ALA A 353 -26.34 -18.99 -1.68
C ALA A 353 -27.79 -19.47 -1.95
N ILE A 354 -28.61 -19.53 -0.90
CA ILE A 354 -30.03 -19.90 -0.98
C ILE A 354 -30.85 -18.83 -1.74
N ALA A 355 -30.54 -17.55 -1.58
CA ALA A 355 -31.22 -16.49 -2.32
C ALA A 355 -31.00 -16.61 -3.83
N ILE A 356 -29.81 -17.04 -4.25
CA ILE A 356 -29.48 -17.27 -5.66
C ILE A 356 -30.08 -18.58 -6.17
N TYR A 357 -30.03 -19.64 -5.36
CA TYR A 357 -30.56 -20.96 -5.73
C TYR A 357 -31.41 -21.56 -4.59
N PRO A 358 -32.71 -21.18 -4.51
CA PRO A 358 -33.60 -21.53 -3.39
C PRO A 358 -33.92 -23.03 -3.25
N ASP A 359 -33.78 -23.76 -4.36
CA ASP A 359 -34.21 -25.15 -4.53
C ASP A 359 -33.07 -26.16 -4.32
N GLN A 360 -31.96 -25.76 -3.66
CA GLN A 360 -30.95 -26.71 -3.17
C GLN A 360 -31.28 -27.13 -1.72
N PRO A 361 -31.78 -28.35 -1.45
CA PRO A 361 -32.02 -28.82 -0.08
C PRO A 361 -30.74 -28.89 0.75
N ILE A 362 -29.59 -29.10 0.10
CA ILE A 362 -28.29 -29.21 0.77
C ILE A 362 -27.90 -27.91 1.47
N LEU A 363 -28.18 -26.74 0.85
CA LEU A 363 -27.86 -25.44 1.42
C LEU A 363 -28.71 -25.14 2.67
N ARG A 364 -30.01 -25.46 2.61
CA ARG A 364 -30.93 -25.31 3.75
C ARG A 364 -30.55 -26.21 4.92
N ARG A 365 -30.25 -27.50 4.65
CA ARG A 365 -29.78 -28.43 5.69
C ARG A 365 -28.50 -27.94 6.36
N GLN A 366 -27.56 -27.38 5.59
CA GLN A 366 -26.32 -26.84 6.15
C GLN A 366 -26.57 -25.57 6.96
N LEU A 367 -27.49 -24.71 6.53
CA LEU A 367 -27.89 -23.53 7.31
C LEU A 367 -28.53 -23.93 8.65
N ASP A 368 -29.43 -24.90 8.63
CA ASP A 368 -30.08 -25.43 9.85
C ASP A 368 -29.06 -26.03 10.81
N ASN A 369 -28.08 -26.77 10.30
CA ASN A 369 -26.99 -27.32 11.11
C ASN A 369 -26.18 -26.20 11.77
N ILE A 370 -25.79 -25.17 11.01
CA ILE A 370 -25.01 -24.04 11.53
C ILE A 370 -25.77 -23.27 12.60
N ILE A 371 -27.07 -23.00 12.39
CA ILE A 371 -27.92 -22.31 13.38
C ILE A 371 -28.05 -23.14 14.66
N ARG A 372 -28.26 -24.46 14.55
CA ARG A 372 -28.31 -25.35 15.71
C ARG A 372 -26.99 -25.37 16.48
N THR A 373 -25.86 -25.47 15.78
CA THR A 373 -24.53 -25.43 16.43
C THR A 373 -24.27 -24.08 17.10
N GLN A 374 -24.71 -22.98 16.50
CA GLN A 374 -24.61 -21.64 17.10
C GLN A 374 -25.44 -21.55 18.39
N ALA A 375 -26.67 -22.07 18.39
CA ALA A 375 -27.56 -22.07 19.56
C ALA A 375 -26.99 -22.90 20.72
N VAL A 376 -26.34 -24.04 20.44
CA VAL A 376 -25.70 -24.89 21.46
C VAL A 376 -24.43 -24.25 22.04
N ASN A 377 -23.75 -23.38 21.28
CA ASN A 377 -22.52 -22.73 21.70
C ASN A 377 -22.72 -21.36 22.38
N LEU A 378 -23.95 -20.86 22.47
CA LEU A 378 -24.29 -19.70 23.30
C LEU A 378 -24.43 -20.19 24.75
N PRO A 379 -23.61 -19.71 25.71
CA PRO A 379 -23.80 -20.09 27.11
C PRO A 379 -25.18 -19.61 27.57
N ASP A 380 -25.91 -20.48 28.29
CA ASP A 380 -27.17 -20.19 28.98
C ASP A 380 -27.03 -18.96 29.90
N LYS A 381 -27.16 -17.75 29.33
CA LYS A 381 -27.10 -16.48 30.06
C LYS A 381 -28.29 -15.56 29.79
N GLU A 382 -29.37 -16.09 29.19
CA GLU A 382 -30.64 -15.36 29.03
C GLU A 382 -31.83 -16.18 29.55
N CYS A 383 -31.63 -16.88 30.66
CA CYS A 383 -32.72 -17.35 31.53
C CYS A 383 -32.48 -16.82 32.95
N GLU A 384 -32.65 -15.51 33.15
CA GLU A 384 -32.98 -14.91 34.45
C GLU A 384 -34.31 -14.16 34.34
#